data_AF-A0A0D6P901-F1
#
_entry.id   AF-A0A0D6P901-F1
#
_cell.length_a   1.000
_cell.length_b   1.000
_cell.length_c   1.000
_cell.angle_alpha   90.00
_cell.angle_beta   90.00
_cell.angle_gamma   90.00
#
_symmetry.space_group_name_H-M   'P 1'
#
loop_
_entity.id
_entity.type
_entity.pdbx_description
1 polymer ?
#
loop_
_entity_poly.entity_id
_entity_poly.type
_entity_poly.pdbx_seq_one_letter_code
_entity_poly.pdbx_strand_id
1 'polypeptide(L)'
;MEDDPRRAHHDMGGVSRLACRAIDTGPHALTDFDKRVDALRQLLGAKGIMSVDELRRGIEAIDEPTYHRLGYYERWMRSIADNLLARGVVTADELRAALGAPASGA
;
A
#
# COMPACT_ATOMS: atom_id res chain seq x y z
N MET A 1 -1.58 9.47 -25.54
CA MET A 1 -1.01 8.41 -24.67
C MET A 1 -0.41 8.98 -23.39
N GLU A 2 -0.28 10.29 -23.18
CA GLU A 2 0.11 10.93 -21.90
C GLU A 2 -1.12 11.52 -21.17
N ASP A 3 -2.10 12.03 -21.94
CA ASP A 3 -3.36 12.56 -21.43
C ASP A 3 -4.57 11.62 -21.62
N ASP A 4 -4.39 10.29 -21.52
CA ASP A 4 -5.56 9.39 -21.53
C ASP A 4 -6.36 9.59 -20.23
N PRO A 5 -7.61 10.08 -20.30
CA PRO A 5 -8.42 10.35 -19.10
C PRO A 5 -8.79 9.09 -18.31
N ARG A 6 -8.53 7.89 -18.85
CA ARG A 6 -8.79 6.61 -18.19
C ARG A 6 -7.59 6.08 -17.41
N ARG A 7 -6.41 6.69 -17.54
CA ARG A 7 -5.21 6.22 -16.85
C ARG A 7 -5.24 6.65 -15.39
N ALA A 8 -4.98 5.71 -14.48
CA ALA A 8 -4.75 6.00 -13.08
C ALA A 8 -3.26 6.24 -12.79
N HIS A 9 -2.96 6.97 -11.71
CA HIS A 9 -1.63 7.46 -11.36
C HIS A 9 -0.56 6.36 -11.19
N HIS A 10 -0.95 5.12 -10.86
CA HIS A 10 -0.04 3.97 -10.74
C HIS A 10 0.41 3.40 -12.09
N ASP A 11 -0.39 3.61 -13.14
CA ASP A 11 -0.13 3.12 -14.49
C ASP A 11 0.83 4.07 -15.22
N MET A 12 2.10 4.01 -14.85
CA MET A 12 3.13 4.92 -15.39
C MET A 12 3.68 4.49 -16.76
N GLY A 13 3.16 3.42 -17.36
CA GLY A 13 3.59 2.93 -18.67
C GLY A 13 3.44 3.99 -19.75
N GLY A 14 4.53 4.29 -20.47
CA GLY A 14 4.50 5.23 -21.61
C GLY A 14 4.34 6.71 -21.25
N VAL A 15 4.54 7.10 -19.99
CA VAL A 15 4.51 8.51 -19.58
C VAL A 15 5.82 9.21 -19.98
N SER A 16 5.77 10.09 -20.99
CA SER A 16 6.93 10.76 -21.58
C SER A 16 7.73 11.59 -20.57
N ARG A 17 7.07 12.27 -19.62
CA ARG A 17 7.75 13.04 -18.55
C ARG A 17 8.69 12.20 -17.66
N LEU A 18 8.51 10.88 -17.64
CA LEU A 18 9.33 9.93 -16.88
C LEU A 18 10.37 9.22 -17.78
N ALA A 19 10.29 9.37 -19.09
CA ALA A 19 11.19 8.72 -20.03
C ALA A 19 12.62 9.27 -19.92
N CYS A 20 13.60 8.38 -20.10
CA CYS A 20 15.03 8.72 -20.15
C CYS A 20 15.57 9.50 -18.94
N ARG A 21 14.89 9.45 -17.79
CA ARG A 21 15.41 10.03 -16.54
C ARG A 21 16.45 9.11 -15.92
N ALA A 22 17.43 9.70 -15.24
CA ALA A 22 18.42 8.95 -14.49
C ALA A 22 17.73 8.09 -13.41
N ILE A 23 18.13 6.83 -13.31
CA ILE A 23 17.65 5.90 -12.30
C ILE A 23 18.63 5.94 -11.14
N ASP A 24 18.12 6.05 -9.92
CA ASP A 24 18.92 5.82 -8.73
C ASP A 24 19.24 4.33 -8.60
N THR A 25 20.52 3.98 -8.71
CA THR A 25 21.03 2.61 -8.58
C THR A 25 21.68 2.37 -7.22
N GLY A 26 21.56 3.31 -6.29
CA GLY A 26 22.08 3.18 -4.94
C GLY A 26 21.41 2.04 -4.16
N PRO A 27 22.15 1.36 -3.27
CA PRO A 27 21.57 0.31 -2.45
C PRO A 27 20.51 0.90 -1.52
N HIS A 28 19.31 0.31 -1.54
CA HIS A 28 18.24 0.65 -0.61
C HIS A 28 18.24 -0.35 0.56
N ALA A 29 18.65 0.12 1.73
CA ALA A 29 18.61 -0.68 2.95
C ALA A 29 17.18 -0.76 3.49
N LEU A 30 16.70 -1.97 3.74
CA LEU A 30 15.39 -2.19 4.36
C LEU A 30 15.44 -1.84 5.84
N THR A 31 14.49 -1.02 6.27
CA THR A 31 14.24 -0.75 7.69
C THR A 31 13.61 -1.97 8.37
N ASP A 32 13.56 -1.96 9.70
CA ASP A 32 12.86 -3.02 10.44
C ASP A 32 11.35 -2.95 10.23
N PHE A 33 10.80 -1.77 9.93
CA PHE A 33 9.42 -1.62 9.50
C PHE A 33 9.20 -2.37 8.20
N ASP A 34 9.99 -2.09 7.16
CA ASP A 34 9.88 -2.71 5.83
C ASP A 34 9.88 -4.25 5.90
N LYS A 35 10.81 -4.81 6.67
CA LYS A 35 10.92 -6.26 6.90
C LYS A 35 9.66 -6.83 7.57
N ARG A 36 9.07 -6.11 8.52
CA ARG A 36 7.84 -6.55 9.20
C ARG A 36 6.63 -6.50 8.27
N VAL A 37 6.52 -5.47 7.45
CA VAL A 37 5.45 -5.35 6.44
C VAL A 37 5.53 -6.49 5.44
N ASP A 38 6.74 -6.77 4.94
CA ASP A 38 6.99 -7.88 4.02
C ASP A 38 6.61 -9.22 4.65
N ALA A 39 7.11 -9.50 5.86
CA ALA A 39 6.78 -10.72 6.59
C ALA A 39 5.28 -10.86 6.84
N LEU A 40 4.58 -9.78 7.18
CA LEU A 40 3.12 -9.78 7.33
C LEU A 40 2.43 -10.15 6.02
N ARG A 41 2.83 -9.54 4.89
CA ARG A 41 2.28 -9.88 3.58
C ARG A 41 2.47 -11.37 3.26
N GLN A 42 3.66 -11.91 3.53
CA GLN A 42 3.97 -13.32 3.29
C GLN A 42 3.07 -14.24 4.14
N LEU A 43 2.90 -13.95 5.43
CA LEU A 43 2.03 -14.72 6.32
C LEU A 43 0.56 -14.68 5.87
N LEU A 44 0.05 -13.51 5.47
CA LEU A 44 -1.32 -13.37 4.99
C LEU A 44 -1.56 -14.17 3.70
N GLY A 45 -0.56 -14.24 2.82
CA GLY A 45 -0.60 -15.05 1.61
C GLY A 45 -0.58 -16.54 1.91
N ALA A 46 0.36 -16.98 2.75
CA ALA A 46 0.49 -18.37 3.16
C ALA A 46 -0.76 -18.91 3.86
N LYS A 47 -1.48 -18.05 4.59
CA LYS A 47 -2.75 -18.41 5.26
C LYS A 47 -3.99 -18.26 4.37
N GLY A 48 -3.85 -17.82 3.12
CA GLY A 48 -4.99 -17.57 2.22
C GLY A 48 -5.91 -16.43 2.70
N ILE A 49 -5.41 -15.53 3.55
CA ILE A 49 -6.18 -14.40 4.07
C ILE A 49 -6.22 -13.24 3.07
N MET A 50 -5.17 -13.10 2.25
CA MET A 50 -5.06 -12.04 1.24
C MET A 50 -4.22 -12.48 0.04
N SER A 51 -4.73 -12.26 -1.17
CA SER A 51 -4.04 -12.52 -2.44
C SER A 51 -3.13 -11.35 -2.85
N VAL A 52 -2.30 -11.57 -3.88
CA VAL A 52 -1.46 -10.48 -4.43
C VAL A 52 -2.33 -9.46 -5.18
N ASP A 53 -3.39 -9.92 -5.84
CA ASP A 53 -4.31 -9.06 -6.58
C ASP A 53 -5.11 -8.15 -5.64
N GLU A 54 -5.47 -8.63 -4.44
CA GLU A 54 -6.12 -7.83 -3.41
C GLU A 54 -5.19 -6.75 -2.84
N LEU A 55 -3.91 -7.08 -2.65
CA LEU A 55 -2.89 -6.09 -2.29
C LEU A 55 -2.74 -5.02 -3.39
N ARG A 56 -2.62 -5.44 -4.65
CA ARG A 56 -2.50 -4.51 -5.78
C ARG A 56 -3.70 -3.58 -5.86
N ARG A 57 -4.91 -4.14 -5.90
CA ARG A 57 -6.15 -3.36 -5.95
C ARG A 57 -6.21 -2.29 -4.86
N GLY A 58 -5.80 -2.61 -3.63
CA GLY A 58 -5.80 -1.63 -2.54
C GLY A 58 -4.74 -0.54 -2.71
N ILE A 59 -3.54 -0.86 -3.21
CA ILE A 59 -2.50 0.13 -3.52
C ILE A 59 -2.94 1.07 -4.65
N GLU A 60 -3.58 0.52 -5.68
CA GLU A 60 -4.02 1.24 -6.88
C GLU A 60 -5.22 2.15 -6.60
N ALA A 61 -5.98 1.88 -5.55
CA ALA A 61 -7.11 2.69 -5.10
C ALA A 61 -6.71 3.89 -4.21
N ILE A 62 -5.43 4.02 -3.83
CA ILE A 62 -4.93 5.17 -3.06
C ILE A 62 -5.04 6.43 -3.92
N ASP A 63 -5.50 7.56 -3.38
CA ASP A 63 -5.52 8.81 -4.14
C ASP A 63 -4.09 9.26 -4.52
N GLU A 64 -3.95 9.91 -5.67
CA GLU A 64 -2.64 10.28 -6.23
C GLU A 64 -1.77 11.10 -5.26
N PRO A 65 -2.27 12.14 -4.55
CA PRO A 65 -1.47 12.87 -3.56
C PRO A 65 -0.92 11.96 -2.45
N THR A 66 -1.76 11.07 -1.92
CA THR A 66 -1.32 10.13 -0.88
C THR A 66 -0.37 9.08 -1.43
N TYR A 67 -0.61 8.56 -2.62
CA TYR A 67 0.23 7.56 -3.27
C TYR A 67 1.68 8.04 -3.41
N HIS A 68 1.87 9.29 -3.85
CA HIS A 68 3.20 9.86 -4.04
C HIS A 68 3.88 10.31 -2.74
N ARG A 69 3.12 10.51 -1.66
CA ARG A 69 3.67 10.83 -0.33
C ARG A 69 4.13 9.58 0.43
N LEU A 70 3.46 8.45 0.24
CA LEU A 70 3.77 7.21 0.94
C LEU A 70 4.99 6.48 0.34
N GLY A 71 5.83 5.95 1.21
CA GLY A 71 6.87 5.00 0.86
C GLY A 71 6.31 3.69 0.28
N TYR A 72 7.21 2.87 -0.27
CA TYR A 72 6.82 1.59 -0.89
C TYR A 72 6.09 0.65 0.08
N TYR A 73 6.68 0.38 1.25
CA TYR A 73 6.07 -0.48 2.26
C TYR A 73 4.93 0.19 3.03
N GLU A 74 4.85 1.52 3.04
CA GLU A 74 3.69 2.22 3.60
C GLU A 74 2.43 2.03 2.74
N ARG A 75 2.58 2.05 1.40
CA ARG A 75 1.48 1.70 0.48
C ARG A 75 1.00 0.26 0.70
N TRP A 76 1.92 -0.67 0.95
CA TRP A 76 1.57 -2.05 1.30
C TRP A 76 0.79 -2.11 2.61
N MET A 77 1.28 -1.47 3.68
CA MET A 77 0.56 -1.48 4.97
C MET A 77 -0.83 -0.87 4.88
N ARG A 78 -0.98 0.21 4.10
CA ARG A 78 -2.29 0.82 3.85
C ARG A 78 -3.25 -0.19 3.22
N SER A 79 -2.84 -0.84 2.13
CA SER A 79 -3.67 -1.85 1.47
C SER A 79 -3.94 -3.09 2.33
N ILE A 80 -2.95 -3.54 3.12
CA ILE A 80 -3.12 -4.65 4.06
C ILE A 80 -4.18 -4.29 5.10
N ALA A 81 -4.06 -3.13 5.75
CA ALA A 81 -5.03 -2.69 6.76
C ALA A 81 -6.45 -2.61 6.18
N ASP A 82 -6.60 -2.01 5.00
CA ASP A 82 -7.90 -1.88 4.32
C ASP A 82 -8.51 -3.26 4.01
N ASN A 83 -7.71 -4.23 3.54
CA ASN A 83 -8.19 -5.59 3.28
C ASN A 83 -8.57 -6.35 4.56
N LEU A 84 -7.78 -6.23 5.63
CA LEU A 84 -8.08 -6.90 6.90
C LEU A 84 -9.35 -6.36 7.55
N LEU A 85 -9.58 -5.04 7.47
CA LEU A 85 -10.81 -4.39 7.92
C LEU A 85 -12.01 -4.84 7.06
N ALA A 86 -11.88 -4.81 5.73
CA ALA A 86 -12.96 -5.20 4.81
C ALA A 86 -13.40 -6.66 4.99
N ARG A 87 -12.47 -7.55 5.34
CA ARG A 87 -12.75 -8.97 5.61
C ARG A 87 -13.18 -9.25 7.05
N GLY A 88 -13.14 -8.26 7.95
CA GLY A 88 -13.44 -8.44 9.37
C GLY A 88 -12.41 -9.29 10.12
N VAL A 89 -11.18 -9.39 9.61
CA VAL A 89 -10.07 -10.08 10.31
C VAL A 89 -9.60 -9.26 11.51
N VAL A 90 -9.67 -7.93 11.38
CA VAL A 90 -9.54 -6.97 12.47
C VAL A 90 -10.69 -5.98 12.36
N THR A 91 -11.17 -5.50 13.51
CA THR A 91 -12.17 -4.43 13.58
C THR A 91 -11.49 -3.05 13.66
N ALA A 92 -12.25 -1.99 13.33
CA ALA A 92 -11.75 -0.62 13.48
C ALA A 92 -11.44 -0.27 14.95
N ASP A 93 -12.19 -0.84 15.90
CA ASP A 93 -11.96 -0.64 17.33
C ASP A 93 -10.68 -1.32 17.81
N GLU A 94 -10.46 -2.58 17.42
CA GLU A 94 -9.21 -3.29 17.74
C GLU A 94 -7.99 -2.56 17.16
N LEU A 95 -8.09 -2.08 15.91
CA LEU A 95 -7.00 -1.34 15.27
C LEU A 95 -6.72 -0.03 15.99
N ARG A 96 -7.75 0.74 16.36
CA ARG A 96 -7.56 1.99 17.11
C ARG A 96 -6.99 1.77 18.49
N ALA A 97 -7.51 0.77 19.23
CA ALA A 97 -6.99 0.41 20.54
C ALA A 97 -5.50 0.03 20.45
N ALA A 98 -5.10 -0.75 19.44
CA ALA A 98 -3.69 -1.11 19.21
C ALA A 98 -2.81 0.11 18.87
N LEU A 99 -3.36 1.14 18.23
CA LEU A 99 -2.68 2.38 17.91
C LEU A 99 -2.71 3.41 19.06
N GLY A 100 -3.34 3.09 20.20
CA GLY A 100 -3.51 4.02 21.32
C GLY A 100 -4.46 5.18 21.01
N ALA A 101 -5.32 5.06 20.00
CA ALA A 101 -6.31 6.05 19.63
C ALA A 101 -7.62 5.82 20.42
N PRO A 102 -8.32 6.88 20.87
CA PRO A 102 -9.61 6.73 21.53
C PRO A 102 -10.64 6.11 20.57
N ALA A 103 -11.56 5.31 21.11
CA ALA A 103 -12.69 4.78 20.36
C ALA A 103 -13.55 5.95 19.81
N SER A 104 -14.16 5.79 18.63
CA SER A 104 -15.08 6.82 18.13
C SER A 104 -16.36 6.80 18.95
N GLY A 105 -16.53 7.83 19.78
CA GLY A 105 -17.78 8.19 20.42
C GLY A 105 -18.10 7.42 21.68
N ALA A 106 -17.96 8.10 22.82
CA ALA A 106 -19.13 8.45 23.63
C ALA A 106 -19.54 9.88 23.24
#